data_AF-A0A1F6GXP0-F1
#
_entry.id   AF-A0A1F6GXP0-F1
#
_cell.length_a   1.000
_cell.length_b   1.000
_cell.length_c   1.000
_cell.angle_alpha   90.00
_cell.angle_beta   90.00
_cell.angle_gamma   90.00
#
_symmetry.space_group_name_H-M   'P 1'
#
loop_
_entity.id
_entity.type
_entity.pdbx_description
1 polymer ?
#
loop_
_entity_poly.entity_id
_entity_poly.type
_entity_poly.pdbx_seq_one_letter_code
_entity_poly.pdbx_strand_id
1 'polypeptide(L)'
;MNLVALGNVCIDKNKIEKSLYKSAGGPPKFMSLFFSKVKDASFGIIASYGADFLPYKKGLNLYPLRPNASNTLVYENIIKNRKRTQKCHFYKEALPPVIDKNITNIIRKSDVLFITPLIPHFPVEYIKKAVKIVGKNCLKMLLPQGYFRQFDANGNVLFREFKEAEVILPLVDIVILSDQDYPNIEKLALEWSNKYGTTFIITKAHKGATVINKNRRSIIKVNPIPAKQIFDSIGAGDVFAAAFGYYYFKNKDLLKSVKLANQAAREKLILNATILSQ
;
A
#
# COMPACT_ATOMS: atom_id res chain seq x y z
N MET A 1 17.91 -8.54 1.70
CA MET A 1 16.82 -8.46 0.70
C MET A 1 16.46 -6.99 0.49
N ASN A 2 16.44 -6.54 -0.76
CA ASN A 2 16.17 -5.15 -1.13
C ASN A 2 14.70 -4.98 -1.52
N LEU A 3 13.93 -4.26 -0.73
CA LEU A 3 12.53 -3.99 -1.01
C LEU A 3 12.34 -2.51 -1.33
N VAL A 4 11.50 -2.22 -2.31
CA VAL A 4 11.24 -0.85 -2.77
C VAL A 4 9.74 -0.65 -2.87
N ALA A 5 9.21 0.41 -2.27
CA ALA A 5 7.87 0.89 -2.55
C ALA A 5 7.92 2.11 -3.46
N LEU A 6 7.23 2.04 -4.58
CA LEU A 6 7.06 3.09 -5.57
C LEU A 6 5.60 3.52 -5.55
N GLY A 7 5.33 4.77 -5.17
CA GLY A 7 3.95 5.22 -5.01
C GLY A 7 3.87 6.55 -4.25
N ASN A 8 2.82 6.69 -3.45
CA ASN A 8 2.59 7.92 -2.71
C ASN A 8 2.89 7.75 -1.21
N VAL A 9 3.58 8.73 -0.64
CA VAL A 9 3.48 9.05 0.80
C VAL A 9 2.45 10.17 0.97
N CYS A 10 1.83 10.26 2.14
CA CYS A 10 0.91 11.34 2.45
C CYS A 10 1.03 11.80 3.90
N ILE A 11 0.53 12.99 4.18
CA ILE A 11 0.23 13.43 5.55
C ILE A 11 -1.21 13.01 5.84
N ASP A 12 -1.38 12.08 6.78
CA ASP A 12 -2.71 11.72 7.28
C ASP A 12 -3.15 12.75 8.31
N LYS A 13 -4.20 13.51 7.99
CA LYS A 13 -4.87 14.43 8.91
C LYS A 13 -6.10 13.74 9.48
N ASN A 14 -5.99 13.23 10.70
CA ASN A 14 -7.06 12.47 11.34
C ASN A 14 -7.86 13.39 12.27
N LYS A 15 -9.15 13.52 12.01
CA LYS A 15 -10.13 14.20 12.86
C LYS A 15 -11.07 13.16 13.44
N ILE A 16 -10.82 12.75 14.68
CA ILE A 16 -11.59 11.73 15.39
C ILE A 16 -12.31 12.42 16.55
N GLU A 17 -13.63 12.58 16.42
CA GLU A 17 -14.45 13.29 17.42
C GLU A 17 -13.88 14.68 17.77
N LYS A 18 -13.28 14.84 18.96
CA LYS A 18 -12.66 16.09 19.44
C LYS A 18 -11.13 16.16 19.22
N SER A 19 -10.51 15.10 18.71
CA SER A 19 -9.07 15.01 18.52
C SER A 19 -8.69 15.27 17.06
N LEU A 20 -7.67 16.11 16.87
CA LEU A 20 -7.05 16.37 15.57
C LEU A 20 -5.55 16.10 15.67
N TYR A 21 -5.03 15.23 14.81
CA TYR A 21 -3.59 15.00 14.71
C TYR A 21 -3.16 14.75 13.26
N LYS A 22 -1.88 14.99 13.00
CA LYS A 22 -1.23 14.71 11.72
C LYS A 22 -0.12 13.68 11.90
N SER A 23 0.04 12.79 10.94
CA SER A 23 1.12 11.80 10.93
C SER A 23 1.55 11.50 9.49
N ALA A 24 2.72 10.88 9.32
CA ALA A 24 3.04 10.24 8.05
C ALA A 24 2.07 9.07 7.81
N GLY A 25 1.58 9.01 6.58
CA GLY A 25 0.64 8.03 6.07
C GLY A 25 1.04 7.50 4.71
N GLY A 26 0.13 6.72 4.14
CA GLY A 26 0.28 6.02 2.87
C GLY A 26 1.00 4.67 3.01
N PRO A 27 0.80 3.76 2.03
CA PRO A 27 1.28 2.39 2.13
C PRO A 27 2.78 2.28 2.42
N PRO A 28 3.68 3.05 1.76
CA PRO A 28 5.11 2.95 2.04
C PRO A 28 5.47 3.23 3.51
N LYS A 29 4.80 4.20 4.16
CA LYS A 29 5.03 4.47 5.58
C LYS A 29 4.61 3.30 6.45
N PHE A 30 3.46 2.67 6.18
CA PHE A 30 3.01 1.56 7.02
C PHE A 30 3.81 0.28 6.76
N MET A 31 4.24 0.06 5.52
CA MET A 31 5.19 -1.00 5.17
C MET A 31 6.52 -0.84 5.93
N SER A 32 7.02 0.39 6.12
CA SER A 32 8.26 0.62 6.86
C SER A 32 8.19 0.18 8.33
N LEU A 33 7.00 0.19 8.95
CA LEU A 33 6.81 -0.31 10.31
C LEU A 33 7.16 -1.80 10.41
N PHE A 34 6.79 -2.59 9.41
CA PHE A 34 7.17 -4.00 9.34
C PHE A 34 8.67 -4.15 9.09
N PHE A 35 9.21 -3.46 8.08
CA PHE A 35 10.61 -3.61 7.68
C PHE A 35 11.61 -3.08 8.72
N SER A 36 11.22 -2.12 9.56
CA SER A 36 12.06 -1.66 10.68
C SER A 36 12.39 -2.75 11.71
N LYS A 37 11.59 -3.83 11.75
CA LYS A 37 11.77 -4.96 12.68
C LYS A 37 12.47 -6.16 12.06
N VAL A 38 12.71 -6.13 10.74
CA VAL A 38 13.27 -7.24 9.98
C VAL A 38 14.74 -6.98 9.68
N LYS A 39 15.63 -7.78 10.29
CA LYS A 39 17.08 -7.52 10.27
C LYS A 39 17.76 -7.72 8.91
N ASP A 40 17.21 -8.57 8.05
CA ASP A 40 17.82 -8.92 6.75
C ASP A 40 17.09 -8.31 5.54
N ALA A 41 16.37 -7.20 5.79
CA ALA A 41 15.66 -6.42 4.80
C ALA A 41 16.11 -4.95 4.82
N SER A 42 16.34 -4.38 3.63
CA SER A 42 16.45 -2.94 3.45
C SER A 42 15.23 -2.44 2.67
N PHE A 43 14.60 -1.36 3.13
CA PHE A 43 13.41 -0.81 2.49
C PHE A 43 13.65 0.62 2.01
N GLY A 44 13.40 0.87 0.72
CA GLY A 44 13.44 2.18 0.09
C GLY A 44 12.07 2.62 -0.39
N ILE A 45 11.81 3.93 -0.36
CA ILE A 45 10.52 4.51 -0.74
C ILE A 45 10.77 5.54 -1.85
N ILE A 46 10.23 5.29 -3.03
CA ILE A 46 10.22 6.24 -4.16
C ILE A 46 8.85 6.92 -4.17
N ALA A 47 8.81 8.17 -3.74
CA ALA A 47 7.58 8.93 -3.63
C ALA A 47 7.83 10.43 -3.77
N SER A 48 6.83 11.14 -4.27
CA SER A 48 6.85 12.60 -4.32
C SER A 48 6.39 13.17 -2.98
N TYR A 49 7.08 14.19 -2.50
CA TYR A 49 6.75 14.88 -1.25
C TYR A 49 7.26 16.33 -1.24
N GLY A 50 6.59 17.17 -0.46
CA GLY A 50 6.94 18.56 -0.19
C GLY A 50 7.72 18.75 1.10
N ALA A 51 8.18 19.97 1.35
CA ALA A 51 8.92 20.32 2.57
C ALA A 51 8.08 20.12 3.85
N ASP A 52 6.76 20.20 3.72
CA ASP A 52 5.76 19.93 4.75
C ASP A 52 5.77 18.48 5.28
N PHE A 53 6.38 17.53 4.55
CA PHE A 53 6.55 16.14 5.01
C PHE A 53 7.80 15.93 5.88
N LEU A 54 8.77 16.84 5.85
CA LEU A 54 10.05 16.67 6.55
C LEU A 54 9.91 16.37 8.05
N PRO A 55 8.97 16.99 8.80
CA PRO A 55 8.74 16.63 10.21
C PRO A 55 8.33 15.17 10.43
N TYR A 56 7.76 14.51 9.41
CA TYR A 56 7.28 13.13 9.48
C TYR A 56 8.21 12.11 8.82
N LYS A 57 9.36 12.54 8.28
CA LYS A 57 10.30 11.70 7.53
C LYS A 57 11.12 10.73 8.40
N LYS A 58 11.22 10.96 9.71
CA LYS A 58 12.13 10.19 10.61
C LYS A 58 11.92 8.68 10.43
N GLY A 59 13.01 7.95 10.15
CA GLY A 59 12.97 6.50 9.93
C GLY A 59 12.54 6.06 8.52
N LEU A 60 12.26 6.99 7.59
CA LEU A 60 11.89 6.69 6.21
C LEU A 60 13.06 6.94 5.24
N ASN A 61 13.40 5.94 4.45
CA ASN A 61 14.41 6.00 3.40
C ASN A 61 13.78 6.47 2.07
N LEU A 62 13.58 7.77 1.93
CA LEU A 62 12.88 8.41 0.79
C LEU A 62 13.80 8.74 -0.39
N TYR A 63 13.27 8.56 -1.60
CA TYR A 63 13.86 8.95 -2.86
C TYR A 63 12.83 9.74 -3.69
N PRO A 64 13.17 10.93 -4.20
CA PRO A 64 14.46 11.64 -4.06
C PRO A 64 14.75 12.03 -2.60
N LEU A 65 16.03 12.32 -2.27
CA LEU A 65 16.44 12.62 -0.90
C LEU A 65 15.92 13.98 -0.39
N ARG A 66 15.60 14.88 -1.32
CA ARG A 66 15.06 16.22 -1.07
C ARG A 66 13.63 16.31 -1.63
N PRO A 67 12.77 17.16 -1.05
CA PRO A 67 11.43 17.42 -1.58
C PRO A 67 11.45 17.76 -3.08
N ASN A 68 10.45 17.28 -3.81
CA ASN A 68 10.30 17.45 -5.27
C ASN A 68 8.89 17.88 -5.69
N ALA A 69 8.05 18.25 -4.72
CA ALA A 69 6.73 18.85 -4.91
C ALA A 69 6.58 20.06 -3.97
N SER A 70 5.63 20.97 -4.26
CA SER A 70 5.39 22.12 -3.39
C SER A 70 4.68 21.69 -2.10
N ASN A 71 3.67 20.84 -2.22
CA ASN A 71 2.94 20.26 -1.10
C ASN A 71 2.95 18.73 -1.16
N THR A 72 2.88 18.10 0.01
CA THR A 72 2.68 16.66 0.10
C THR A 72 1.21 16.32 -0.03
N LEU A 73 0.91 15.17 -0.64
CA LEU A 73 -0.44 14.59 -0.62
C LEU A 73 -1.00 14.58 0.81
N VAL A 74 -2.22 15.06 1.00
CA VAL A 74 -2.89 15.00 2.32
C VAL A 74 -4.15 14.17 2.20
N TYR A 75 -4.25 13.15 3.06
CA TYR A 75 -5.51 12.44 3.30
C TYR A 75 -6.12 12.92 4.62
N GLU A 76 -7.26 13.59 4.53
CA GLU A 76 -8.02 14.00 5.70
C GLU A 76 -9.09 12.95 6.00
N ASN A 77 -8.94 12.27 7.13
CA ASN A 77 -9.85 11.26 7.61
C ASN A 77 -10.74 11.86 8.70
N ILE A 78 -12.02 12.02 8.40
CA ILE A 78 -13.03 12.55 9.33
C ILE A 78 -13.84 11.36 9.84
N ILE A 79 -13.68 11.04 11.13
CA ILE A 79 -14.41 9.94 11.77
C ILE A 79 -15.46 10.52 12.71
N LYS A 80 -16.73 10.30 12.38
CA LYS A 80 -17.90 10.69 13.18
C LYS A 80 -18.86 9.52 13.30
N ASN A 81 -19.31 9.18 14.50
CA ASN A 81 -20.23 8.06 14.76
C ASN A 81 -19.77 6.75 14.10
N ARG A 82 -18.47 6.44 14.18
CA ARG A 82 -17.82 5.28 13.54
C ARG A 82 -17.89 5.24 12.00
N LYS A 83 -18.40 6.29 11.36
CA LYS A 83 -18.36 6.47 9.90
C LYS A 83 -17.15 7.33 9.53
N ARG A 84 -16.40 6.88 8.53
CA ARG A 84 -15.26 7.61 7.97
C ARG A 84 -15.68 8.30 6.68
N THR A 85 -15.45 9.60 6.60
CA THR A 85 -15.44 10.36 5.35
C THR A 85 -14.01 10.79 5.08
N GLN A 86 -13.58 10.72 3.82
CA GLN A 86 -12.22 11.07 3.44
C GLN A 86 -12.20 12.21 2.43
N LYS A 87 -11.26 13.13 2.63
CA LYS A 87 -10.89 14.14 1.64
C LYS A 87 -9.43 13.99 1.26
N CYS A 88 -9.11 14.38 0.04
CA CYS A 88 -7.78 14.36 -0.52
C CYS A 88 -7.39 15.76 -0.99
N HIS A 89 -6.23 16.25 -0.55
CA HIS A 89 -5.69 17.55 -0.93
C HIS A 89 -4.34 17.39 -1.61
N PHE A 90 -3.97 18.36 -2.46
CA PHE A 90 -2.70 18.40 -3.19
C PHE A 90 -2.43 17.19 -4.11
N TYR A 91 -3.47 16.43 -4.48
CA TYR A 91 -3.31 15.22 -5.31
C TYR A 91 -2.73 15.47 -6.71
N LYS A 92 -2.87 16.69 -7.24
CA LYS A 92 -2.30 17.08 -8.54
C LYS A 92 -0.77 17.21 -8.48
N GLU A 93 -0.22 17.50 -7.30
CA GLU A 93 1.21 17.62 -7.04
C GLU A 93 1.85 16.27 -6.67
N ALA A 94 1.03 15.28 -6.32
CA ALA A 94 1.44 13.96 -5.88
C ALA A 94 1.79 12.99 -7.02
N LEU A 95 2.17 13.51 -8.19
CA LEU A 95 2.69 12.71 -9.29
C LEU A 95 4.03 12.09 -8.89
N PRO A 96 4.38 10.89 -9.41
CA PRO A 96 5.64 10.25 -9.03
C PRO A 96 6.87 11.07 -9.45
N PRO A 97 7.99 10.99 -8.68
CA PRO A 97 9.22 11.70 -9.02
C PRO A 97 9.80 11.17 -10.33
N VAL A 98 10.65 11.94 -11.01
CA VAL A 98 11.33 11.49 -12.22
C VAL A 98 12.25 10.29 -11.91
N ILE A 99 12.18 9.23 -12.70
CA ILE A 99 13.14 8.12 -12.63
C ILE A 99 14.48 8.57 -13.23
N ASP A 100 15.36 9.07 -12.36
CA ASP A 100 16.75 9.43 -12.65
C ASP A 100 17.70 8.21 -12.53
N LYS A 101 19.02 8.43 -12.64
CA LYS A 101 20.03 7.37 -12.52
C LYS A 101 20.01 6.67 -11.15
N ASN A 102 19.78 7.42 -10.07
CA ASN A 102 19.76 6.88 -8.71
C ASN A 102 18.53 6.00 -8.49
N ILE A 103 17.34 6.51 -8.83
CA ILE A 103 16.07 5.76 -8.75
C ILE A 103 16.13 4.53 -9.68
N THR A 104 16.72 4.65 -10.86
CA THR A 104 16.94 3.51 -11.76
C THR A 104 17.75 2.42 -11.09
N ASN A 105 18.85 2.77 -10.40
CA ASN A 105 19.69 1.81 -9.70
C ASN A 105 18.97 1.12 -8.53
N ILE A 106 18.15 1.88 -7.79
CA ILE A 106 17.34 1.37 -6.68
C ILE A 106 16.29 0.37 -7.19
N ILE A 107 15.54 0.72 -8.23
CA ILE A 107 14.54 -0.17 -8.85
C ILE A 107 15.23 -1.42 -9.45
N ARG A 108 16.38 -1.26 -10.10
CA ARG A 108 17.09 -2.40 -10.71
C ARG A 108 17.53 -3.44 -9.69
N LYS A 109 17.91 -3.01 -8.49
CA LYS A 109 18.41 -3.86 -7.40
C LYS A 109 17.32 -4.41 -6.47
N SER A 110 16.04 -4.07 -6.70
CA SER A 110 14.96 -4.55 -5.83
C SER A 110 14.67 -6.03 -6.05
N ASP A 111 14.61 -6.78 -4.96
CA ASP A 111 14.08 -8.14 -4.90
C ASP A 111 12.53 -8.12 -4.95
N VAL A 112 11.93 -7.11 -4.32
CA VAL A 112 10.48 -6.87 -4.33
C VAL A 112 10.20 -5.40 -4.62
N LEU A 113 9.38 -5.14 -5.63
CA LEU A 113 8.87 -3.82 -5.97
C LEU A 113 7.37 -3.76 -5.64
N PHE A 114 7.00 -2.95 -4.65
CA PHE A 114 5.62 -2.59 -4.36
C PHE A 114 5.23 -1.34 -5.15
N ILE A 115 4.08 -1.37 -5.80
CA ILE A 115 3.49 -0.26 -6.54
C ILE A 115 2.25 0.17 -5.77
N THR A 116 2.28 1.33 -5.15
CA THR A 116 1.30 1.74 -4.13
C THR A 116 0.72 3.14 -4.41
N PRO A 117 0.02 3.33 -5.54
CA PRO A 117 -0.62 4.60 -5.86
C PRO A 117 -1.77 4.89 -4.89
N LEU A 118 -1.91 6.16 -4.51
CA LEU A 118 -3.05 6.67 -3.75
C LEU A 118 -3.92 7.63 -4.55
N ILE A 119 -3.43 8.11 -5.70
CA ILE A 119 -4.16 9.04 -6.57
C ILE A 119 -4.76 8.32 -7.80
N PRO A 120 -5.88 8.81 -8.37
CA PRO A 120 -6.53 8.25 -9.56
C PRO A 120 -5.64 8.21 -10.79
N HIS A 121 -4.79 9.24 -10.94
CA HIS A 121 -4.04 9.50 -12.17
C HIS A 121 -2.55 9.19 -12.01
N PHE A 122 -2.23 8.17 -11.22
CA PHE A 122 -0.86 7.68 -11.17
C PHE A 122 -0.48 7.14 -12.57
N PRO A 123 0.57 7.66 -13.25
CA PRO A 123 0.73 7.40 -14.68
C PRO A 123 1.08 5.94 -15.00
N VAL A 124 0.32 5.32 -15.91
CA VAL A 124 0.58 3.97 -16.44
C VAL A 124 1.98 3.85 -17.04
N GLU A 125 2.42 4.86 -17.79
CA GLU A 125 3.76 4.87 -18.42
C GLU A 125 4.88 4.91 -17.38
N TYR A 126 4.64 5.52 -16.22
CA TYR A 126 5.59 5.49 -15.11
C TYR A 126 5.76 4.07 -14.56
N ILE A 127 4.65 3.35 -14.38
CA ILE A 127 4.67 1.94 -13.96
C ILE A 127 5.38 1.07 -15.00
N LYS A 128 5.05 1.21 -16.29
CA LYS A 128 5.74 0.48 -17.36
C LYS A 128 7.24 0.72 -17.34
N LYS A 129 7.68 1.98 -17.17
CA LYS A 129 9.09 2.33 -17.08
C LYS A 129 9.76 1.65 -15.88
N ALA A 130 9.15 1.71 -14.69
CA ALA A 130 9.68 1.06 -13.50
C ALA A 130 9.77 -0.47 -13.66
N VAL A 131 8.72 -1.12 -14.16
CA VAL A 131 8.69 -2.57 -14.40
C VAL A 131 9.71 -3.01 -15.44
N LYS A 132 10.04 -2.18 -16.44
CA LYS A 132 11.14 -2.48 -17.39
C LYS A 132 12.54 -2.41 -16.78
N ILE A 133 12.71 -1.71 -15.65
CA ILE A 133 14.02 -1.50 -15.01
C ILE A 133 14.38 -2.62 -14.03
N VAL A 134 13.38 -3.24 -13.38
CA VAL A 134 13.61 -4.26 -12.35
C VAL A 134 14.42 -5.44 -12.87
N GLY A 135 15.14 -6.11 -11.97
CA GLY A 135 15.83 -7.36 -12.29
C GLY A 135 14.87 -8.50 -12.63
N LYS A 136 15.36 -9.50 -13.37
CA LYS A 136 14.58 -10.67 -13.87
C LYS A 136 13.78 -11.39 -12.76
N ASN A 137 14.35 -11.46 -11.55
CA ASN A 137 13.76 -12.19 -10.42
C ASN A 137 12.96 -11.30 -9.46
N CYS A 138 12.77 -10.01 -9.79
CA CYS A 138 12.03 -9.08 -8.94
C CYS A 138 10.56 -9.47 -8.89
N LEU A 139 10.04 -9.64 -7.67
CA LEU A 139 8.61 -9.79 -7.40
C LEU A 139 7.94 -8.42 -7.51
N LYS A 140 6.95 -8.30 -8.39
CA LYS A 140 6.22 -7.06 -8.67
C LYS A 140 4.83 -7.15 -8.05
N MET A 141 4.56 -6.26 -7.10
CA MET A 141 3.33 -6.26 -6.33
C MET A 141 2.59 -4.95 -6.48
N LEU A 142 1.26 -5.00 -6.63
CA LEU A 142 0.41 -3.83 -6.78
C LEU A 142 -0.59 -3.72 -5.63
N LEU A 143 -0.69 -2.54 -5.03
CA LEU A 143 -1.78 -2.13 -4.16
C LEU A 143 -2.51 -0.98 -4.87
N PRO A 144 -3.53 -1.27 -5.69
CA PRO A 144 -4.09 -0.32 -6.66
C PRO A 144 -5.11 0.65 -6.03
N GLN A 145 -5.01 0.93 -4.74
CA GLN A 145 -6.03 1.68 -4.00
C GLN A 145 -6.33 3.06 -4.63
N GLY A 146 -5.32 3.76 -5.15
CA GLY A 146 -5.51 5.02 -5.86
C GLY A 146 -6.36 4.91 -7.12
N TYR A 147 -6.29 3.78 -7.83
CA TYR A 147 -7.04 3.59 -9.09
C TYR A 147 -8.52 3.30 -8.88
N PHE A 148 -8.93 2.95 -7.66
CA PHE A 148 -10.33 2.84 -7.26
C PHE A 148 -10.92 4.15 -6.72
N ARG A 149 -10.12 5.22 -6.67
CA ARG A 149 -10.51 6.51 -6.10
C ARG A 149 -10.61 7.58 -7.16
N GLN A 150 -11.59 8.44 -7.04
CA GLN A 150 -11.63 9.73 -7.74
C GLN A 150 -11.92 10.83 -6.72
N PHE A 151 -11.62 12.08 -7.08
CA PHE A 151 -11.83 13.23 -6.20
C PHE A 151 -12.81 14.19 -6.87
N ASP A 152 -13.82 14.62 -6.12
CA ASP A 152 -14.71 15.70 -6.57
C ASP A 152 -14.05 17.08 -6.41
N ALA A 153 -14.77 18.14 -6.78
CA ALA A 153 -14.28 19.52 -6.68
C ALA A 153 -13.91 19.95 -5.25
N ASN A 154 -14.49 19.30 -4.24
CA ASN A 154 -14.24 19.55 -2.81
C ASN A 154 -13.17 18.61 -2.23
N GLY A 155 -12.55 17.78 -3.07
CA GLY A 155 -11.57 16.77 -2.67
C GLY A 155 -12.18 15.55 -1.99
N ASN A 156 -13.51 15.37 -1.98
CA ASN A 156 -14.10 14.17 -1.39
C ASN A 156 -13.68 12.93 -2.18
N VAL A 157 -13.34 11.87 -1.46
CA VAL A 157 -12.93 10.59 -2.07
C VAL A 157 -14.17 9.79 -2.44
N LEU A 158 -14.32 9.50 -3.73
CA LEU A 158 -15.38 8.69 -4.29
C LEU A 158 -14.81 7.44 -4.96
N PHE A 159 -15.63 6.41 -5.14
CA PHE A 159 -15.24 5.25 -5.94
C PHE A 159 -15.21 5.56 -7.43
N ARG A 160 -14.28 4.91 -8.14
CA ARG A 160 -14.29 4.75 -9.59
C ARG A 160 -13.81 3.34 -9.95
N GLU A 161 -14.11 2.94 -11.18
CA GLU A 161 -13.55 1.72 -11.74
C GLU A 161 -12.03 1.83 -11.95
N PHE A 162 -11.34 0.70 -11.85
CA PHE A 162 -9.92 0.59 -12.19
C PHE A 162 -9.74 0.54 -13.71
N LYS A 163 -9.92 1.68 -14.39
CA LYS A 163 -9.88 1.78 -15.86
C LYS A 163 -8.55 1.34 -16.47
N GLU A 164 -7.46 1.45 -15.73
CA GLU A 164 -6.11 1.10 -16.15
C GLU A 164 -5.79 -0.39 -15.94
N ALA A 165 -6.73 -1.19 -15.41
CA ALA A 165 -6.54 -2.59 -15.05
C ALA A 165 -6.00 -3.43 -16.22
N GLU A 166 -6.55 -3.27 -17.42
CA GLU A 166 -6.12 -4.03 -18.61
C GLU A 166 -4.65 -3.83 -18.96
N VAL A 167 -4.13 -2.62 -18.72
CA VAL A 167 -2.74 -2.30 -19.03
C VAL A 167 -1.80 -2.64 -17.88
N ILE A 168 -2.25 -2.45 -16.63
CA ILE A 168 -1.38 -2.59 -15.45
C ILE A 168 -1.31 -4.03 -14.94
N LEU A 169 -2.44 -4.75 -14.90
CA LEU A 169 -2.48 -6.09 -14.28
C LEU A 169 -1.53 -7.11 -14.93
N PRO A 170 -1.34 -7.12 -16.26
CA PRO A 170 -0.35 -7.99 -16.91
C PRO A 170 1.12 -7.66 -16.57
N LEU A 171 1.40 -6.48 -15.99
CA LEU A 171 2.76 -6.04 -15.66
C LEU A 171 3.22 -6.49 -14.27
N VAL A 172 2.33 -7.03 -13.45
CA VAL A 172 2.61 -7.37 -12.04
C VAL A 172 2.31 -8.84 -11.75
N ASP A 173 3.00 -9.37 -10.75
CA ASP A 173 2.88 -10.78 -10.38
C ASP A 173 1.70 -10.99 -9.40
N ILE A 174 1.54 -10.06 -8.45
CA ILE A 174 0.56 -10.15 -7.36
C ILE A 174 -0.12 -8.80 -7.13
N VAL A 175 -1.44 -8.82 -6.93
CA VAL A 175 -2.25 -7.65 -6.55
C VAL A 175 -2.86 -7.90 -5.17
N ILE A 176 -2.66 -6.96 -4.26
CA ILE A 176 -3.27 -6.98 -2.92
C ILE A 176 -4.35 -5.91 -2.85
N LEU A 177 -5.54 -6.34 -2.43
CA LEU A 177 -6.76 -5.56 -2.36
C LEU A 177 -7.37 -5.65 -0.96
N SER A 178 -8.24 -4.70 -0.63
CA SER A 178 -9.21 -4.81 0.45
C SER A 178 -10.60 -5.08 -0.11
N ASP A 179 -11.42 -5.84 0.63
CA ASP A 179 -12.86 -5.95 0.36
C ASP A 179 -13.61 -4.61 0.42
N GLN A 180 -12.96 -3.55 0.93
CA GLN A 180 -13.48 -2.18 0.99
C GLN A 180 -12.99 -1.29 -0.15
N ASP A 181 -12.03 -1.74 -0.99
CA ASP A 181 -11.47 -0.89 -2.05
C ASP A 181 -12.48 -0.63 -3.18
N TYR A 182 -13.38 -1.57 -3.46
CA TYR A 182 -14.44 -1.41 -4.46
C TYR A 182 -15.59 -2.39 -4.23
N PRO A 183 -16.85 -2.04 -4.57
CA PRO A 183 -17.95 -3.00 -4.58
C PRO A 183 -17.66 -4.21 -5.48
N ASN A 184 -18.06 -5.42 -5.04
CA ASN A 184 -17.88 -6.67 -5.80
C ASN A 184 -16.42 -7.01 -6.17
N ILE A 185 -15.43 -6.50 -5.43
CA ILE A 185 -14.01 -6.64 -5.77
C ILE A 185 -13.55 -8.11 -5.90
N GLU A 186 -14.11 -9.05 -5.15
CA GLU A 186 -13.76 -10.47 -5.28
C GLU A 186 -14.18 -11.07 -6.62
N LYS A 187 -15.32 -10.63 -7.17
CA LYS A 187 -15.79 -11.06 -8.50
C LYS A 187 -14.86 -10.53 -9.58
N LEU A 188 -14.54 -9.23 -9.51
CA LEU A 188 -13.59 -8.59 -10.45
C LEU A 188 -12.20 -9.24 -10.38
N ALA A 189 -11.70 -9.51 -9.18
CA ALA A 189 -10.41 -10.17 -9.00
C ALA A 189 -10.39 -11.58 -9.61
N LEU A 190 -11.50 -12.33 -9.55
CA LEU A 190 -11.62 -13.61 -10.23
C LEU A 190 -11.57 -13.45 -11.76
N GLU A 191 -12.36 -12.55 -12.31
CA GLU A 191 -12.40 -12.27 -13.75
C GLU A 191 -11.02 -11.82 -14.27
N TRP A 192 -10.34 -10.94 -13.55
CA TRP A 192 -9.00 -10.47 -13.89
C TRP A 192 -7.94 -11.55 -13.74
N SER A 193 -8.03 -12.42 -12.72
CA SER A 193 -7.10 -13.54 -12.59
C SER A 193 -7.23 -14.50 -13.77
N ASN A 194 -8.46 -14.77 -14.21
CA ASN A 194 -8.72 -15.62 -15.37
C ASN A 194 -8.24 -14.97 -16.68
N LYS A 195 -8.45 -13.64 -16.84
CA LYS A 195 -8.08 -12.92 -18.07
C LYS A 195 -6.58 -12.69 -18.20
N TYR A 196 -5.90 -12.32 -17.11
CA TYR A 196 -4.51 -11.86 -17.15
C TYR A 196 -3.50 -12.81 -16.48
N GLY A 197 -3.95 -13.86 -15.81
CA GLY A 197 -3.08 -14.78 -15.07
C GLY A 197 -2.50 -14.20 -13.77
N THR A 198 -2.86 -12.96 -13.41
CA THR A 198 -2.40 -12.27 -12.21
C THR A 198 -2.96 -12.93 -10.93
N THR A 199 -2.15 -13.01 -9.88
CA THR A 199 -2.60 -13.49 -8.56
C THR A 199 -3.21 -12.36 -7.75
N PHE A 200 -4.35 -12.61 -7.10
CA PHE A 200 -5.00 -11.62 -6.24
C PHE A 200 -5.09 -12.12 -4.80
N ILE A 201 -4.88 -11.20 -3.86
CA ILE A 201 -5.09 -11.41 -2.43
C ILE A 201 -6.02 -10.31 -1.94
N ILE A 202 -7.22 -10.69 -1.51
CA ILE A 202 -8.23 -9.78 -0.98
C ILE A 202 -8.26 -9.90 0.53
N THR A 203 -7.81 -8.88 1.24
CA THR A 203 -7.89 -8.77 2.70
C THR A 203 -9.32 -8.40 3.11
N LYS A 204 -9.83 -9.04 4.18
CA LYS A 204 -11.22 -8.96 4.63
C LYS A 204 -11.33 -8.69 6.13
N ALA A 205 -10.41 -7.88 6.65
CA ALA A 205 -10.28 -7.57 8.08
C ALA A 205 -10.37 -8.84 8.96
N HIS A 206 -11.31 -8.88 9.90
CA HIS A 206 -11.51 -10.01 10.83
C HIS A 206 -11.93 -11.33 10.15
N LYS A 207 -12.31 -11.30 8.86
CA LYS A 207 -12.64 -12.51 8.08
C LYS A 207 -11.40 -13.15 7.45
N GLY A 208 -10.23 -12.53 7.56
CA GLY A 208 -8.96 -13.02 7.04
C GLY A 208 -8.70 -12.54 5.61
N ALA A 209 -8.33 -13.46 4.71
CA ALA A 209 -8.04 -13.13 3.32
C ALA A 209 -8.58 -14.18 2.35
N THR A 210 -8.84 -13.76 1.12
CA THR A 210 -9.14 -14.65 -0.02
C THR A 210 -7.99 -14.55 -1.02
N VAL A 211 -7.48 -15.71 -1.44
CA VAL A 211 -6.45 -15.82 -2.47
C VAL A 211 -7.11 -16.33 -3.74
N ILE A 212 -6.83 -15.67 -4.87
CA ILE A 212 -7.26 -16.10 -6.20
C ILE A 212 -6.00 -16.27 -7.06
N ASN A 213 -5.79 -17.49 -7.55
CA ASN A 213 -4.67 -17.83 -8.42
C ASN A 213 -5.11 -18.93 -9.40
N LYS A 214 -4.94 -18.70 -10.71
CA LYS A 214 -5.24 -19.70 -11.77
C LYS A 214 -6.64 -20.34 -11.60
N ASN A 215 -7.67 -19.51 -11.49
CA ASN A 215 -9.07 -19.90 -11.27
C ASN A 215 -9.36 -20.61 -9.93
N ARG A 216 -8.37 -20.77 -9.04
CA ARG A 216 -8.56 -21.35 -7.71
C ARG A 216 -8.75 -20.25 -6.69
N ARG A 217 -9.79 -20.40 -5.88
CA ARG A 217 -10.08 -19.55 -4.73
C ARG A 217 -9.74 -20.28 -3.44
N SER A 218 -8.93 -19.68 -2.58
CA SER A 218 -8.60 -20.21 -1.26
C SER A 218 -8.92 -19.18 -0.18
N ILE A 219 -9.70 -19.57 0.82
CA ILE A 219 -10.08 -18.71 1.93
C ILE A 219 -9.17 -19.01 3.11
N ILE A 220 -8.43 -18.00 3.57
CA ILE A 220 -7.56 -18.08 4.75
C ILE A 220 -8.23 -17.30 5.86
N LYS A 221 -8.86 -18.01 6.80
CA LYS A 221 -9.50 -17.43 7.97
C LYS A 221 -8.47 -16.99 9.00
N VAL A 222 -8.85 -16.00 9.82
CA VAL A 222 -8.11 -15.57 11.00
C VAL A 222 -9.02 -15.62 12.20
N ASN A 223 -8.45 -15.75 13.40
CA ASN A 223 -9.21 -15.60 14.63
C ASN A 223 -9.47 -14.09 14.85
N PRO A 224 -10.74 -13.67 14.98
CA PRO A 224 -11.06 -12.27 15.20
C PRO A 224 -10.45 -11.76 16.50
N ILE A 225 -10.01 -10.50 16.50
CA ILE A 225 -9.57 -9.80 17.70
C ILE A 225 -10.78 -9.09 18.29
N PRO A 226 -11.09 -9.24 19.59
CA PRO A 226 -12.12 -8.44 20.24
C PRO A 226 -11.89 -6.95 20.02
N ALA A 227 -12.93 -6.18 19.68
CA ALA A 227 -12.79 -4.76 19.34
C ALA A 227 -12.06 -3.95 20.43
N LYS A 228 -12.25 -4.31 21.71
CA LYS A 228 -11.57 -3.69 22.86
C LYS A 228 -10.04 -3.89 22.91
N GLN A 229 -9.50 -4.85 22.17
CA GLN A 229 -8.06 -5.13 22.07
C GLN A 229 -7.42 -4.49 20.83
N ILE A 230 -8.21 -3.95 19.92
CA ILE A 230 -7.70 -3.28 18.72
C ILE A 230 -7.33 -1.86 19.10
N PHE A 231 -6.04 -1.56 19.12
CA PHE A 231 -5.53 -0.21 19.38
C PHE A 231 -5.62 0.67 18.14
N ASP A 232 -5.13 0.18 17.00
CA ASP A 232 -5.13 0.94 15.75
C ASP A 232 -5.24 0.00 14.54
N SER A 233 -6.19 0.27 13.65
CA SER A 233 -6.40 -0.49 12.40
C SER A 233 -5.78 0.14 11.16
N ILE A 234 -5.32 1.39 11.23
CA ILE A 234 -4.82 2.15 10.08
C ILE A 234 -3.53 1.51 9.53
N GLY A 235 -3.50 1.20 8.24
CA GLY A 235 -2.32 0.58 7.61
C GLY A 235 -2.07 -0.89 7.97
N ALA A 236 -3.01 -1.59 8.61
CA ALA A 236 -2.89 -3.03 8.84
C ALA A 236 -2.82 -3.83 7.52
N GLY A 237 -3.53 -3.38 6.48
CA GLY A 237 -3.44 -3.94 5.12
C GLY A 237 -2.09 -3.70 4.46
N ASP A 238 -1.45 -2.56 4.72
CA ASP A 238 -0.12 -2.25 4.19
C ASP A 238 0.97 -3.06 4.89
N VAL A 239 0.84 -3.28 6.20
CA VAL A 239 1.70 -4.21 6.96
C VAL A 239 1.49 -5.65 6.49
N PHE A 240 0.25 -6.06 6.21
CA PHE A 240 -0.04 -7.34 5.58
C PHE A 240 0.71 -7.46 4.25
N ALA A 241 0.63 -6.45 3.38
CA ALA A 241 1.30 -6.46 2.09
C ALA A 241 2.83 -6.53 2.20
N ALA A 242 3.42 -5.75 3.10
CA ALA A 242 4.87 -5.80 3.40
C ALA A 242 5.30 -7.20 3.84
N ALA A 243 4.61 -7.76 4.83
CA ALA A 243 4.90 -9.08 5.36
C ALA A 243 4.72 -10.17 4.31
N PHE A 244 3.63 -10.11 3.54
CA PHE A 244 3.38 -11.05 2.46
C PHE A 244 4.51 -11.02 1.43
N GLY A 245 4.88 -9.84 0.92
CA GLY A 245 5.95 -9.70 -0.07
C GLY A 245 7.28 -10.24 0.45
N TYR A 246 7.59 -9.99 1.73
CA TYR A 246 8.79 -10.51 2.37
C TYR A 246 8.81 -12.03 2.47
N TYR A 247 7.76 -12.63 3.04
CA TYR A 247 7.70 -14.07 3.25
C TYR A 247 7.59 -14.82 1.92
N TYR A 248 6.74 -14.35 1.00
CA TYR A 248 6.54 -14.99 -0.28
C TYR A 248 7.80 -14.96 -1.13
N PHE A 249 8.56 -13.86 -1.12
CA PHE A 249 9.83 -13.82 -1.83
C PHE A 249 10.80 -14.90 -1.33
N LYS A 250 10.85 -15.17 -0.01
CA LYS A 250 11.74 -16.15 0.59
C LYS A 250 11.30 -17.60 0.42
N ASN A 251 10.02 -17.89 0.64
CA ASN A 251 9.54 -19.27 0.72
C ASN A 251 8.82 -19.76 -0.54
N LYS A 252 8.41 -18.86 -1.44
CA LYS A 252 7.61 -19.14 -2.66
C LYS A 252 6.28 -19.88 -2.41
N ASP A 253 5.84 -19.98 -1.16
CA ASP A 253 4.58 -20.58 -0.73
C ASP A 253 3.54 -19.48 -0.49
N LEU A 254 2.57 -19.42 -1.41
CA LEU A 254 1.53 -18.40 -1.43
C LEU A 254 0.66 -18.44 -0.17
N LEU A 255 0.14 -19.61 0.20
CA LEU A 255 -0.83 -19.74 1.31
C LEU A 255 -0.14 -19.58 2.66
N LYS A 256 1.07 -20.13 2.83
CA LYS A 256 1.88 -19.92 4.03
C LYS A 256 2.22 -18.45 4.23
N SER A 257 2.59 -17.75 3.16
CA SER A 257 2.90 -16.32 3.22
C SER A 257 1.68 -15.46 3.58
N VAL A 258 0.48 -15.81 3.11
CA VAL A 258 -0.76 -15.14 3.52
C VAL A 258 -1.05 -15.36 5.01
N LYS A 259 -0.82 -16.56 5.55
CA LYS A 259 -0.97 -16.83 6.98
C LYS A 259 -0.01 -15.98 7.83
N LEU A 260 1.26 -15.92 7.44
CA LEU A 260 2.27 -15.10 8.12
C LEU A 260 1.97 -13.59 8.02
N ALA A 261 1.47 -13.14 6.87
CA ALA A 261 1.05 -11.76 6.67
C ALA A 261 -0.16 -11.39 7.56
N ASN A 262 -1.13 -12.29 7.71
CA ASN A 262 -2.24 -12.13 8.64
C ASN A 262 -1.75 -12.01 10.10
N GLN A 263 -0.73 -12.78 10.49
CA GLN A 263 -0.13 -12.67 11.81
C GLN A 263 0.55 -11.31 12.02
N ALA A 264 1.35 -10.83 11.06
CA ALA A 264 1.99 -9.52 11.14
C ALA A 264 0.96 -8.37 11.23
N ALA A 265 -0.12 -8.46 10.45
CA ALA A 265 -1.23 -7.51 10.53
C ALA A 265 -1.93 -7.58 11.91
N ARG A 266 -2.16 -8.78 12.45
CA ARG A 266 -2.71 -8.98 13.79
C ARG A 266 -1.85 -8.32 14.87
N GLU A 267 -0.54 -8.54 14.84
CA GLU A 267 0.41 -7.94 15.77
C GLU A 267 0.33 -6.41 15.73
N LYS A 268 0.23 -5.82 14.53
CA LYS A 268 0.03 -4.37 14.37
C LYS A 268 -1.25 -3.87 15.03
N LEU A 269 -2.35 -4.63 14.94
CA LEU A 269 -3.64 -4.23 15.51
C LEU A 269 -3.62 -4.12 17.04
N ILE A 270 -2.80 -4.94 17.71
CA ILE A 270 -2.74 -5.04 19.18
C ILE A 270 -1.54 -4.29 19.78
N LEU A 271 -0.61 -3.83 18.96
CA LEU A 271 0.56 -3.11 19.46
C LEU A 271 0.14 -1.68 19.87
N ASN A 272 0.35 -1.34 21.13
CA ASN A 272 0.13 0.02 21.61
C ASN A 272 1.24 0.94 21.07
N ALA A 273 0.87 2.01 20.37
CA ALA A 273 1.81 2.96 19.78
C ALA A 273 2.69 3.66 20.83
N THR A 274 2.26 3.73 22.09
CA THR A 274 3.01 4.36 23.20
C THR A 274 4.28 3.58 23.60
N ILE A 275 4.38 2.29 23.23
CA ILE A 275 5.56 1.45 23.54
C ILE A 275 6.70 1.69 22.51
N LEU A 276 6.41 2.31 21.37
CA LEU A 276 7.41 2.62 20.32
C LEU A 276 8.04 4.02 20.45
N SER A 277 7.63 4.79 21.47
CA SER A 277 8.18 6.11 21.80
C SER A 277 9.12 6.13 23.00
N GLN A 278 9.52 4.95 23.49
CA GLN A 278 10.63 4.73 24.44
C GLN A 278 11.79 4.09 23.69
#